data_AF-A0A520CBP1-F1
#
_entry.id   AF-A0A520CBP1-F1
#
_cell.length_a   1.000
_cell.length_b   1.000
_cell.length_c   1.000
_cell.angle_alpha   90.00
_cell.angle_beta   90.00
_cell.angle_gamma   90.00
#
_symmetry.space_group_name_H-M   'P 1'
#
loop_
_entity.id
_entity.type
_entity.pdbx_description
1 polymer ?
#
loop_
_entity_poly.entity_id
_entity_poly.type
_entity_poly.pdbx_seq_one_letter_code
_entity_poly.pdbx_strand_id
1 'polypeptide(L)' 'MLQDQITQYTAEINSFETTSADELEKFRIRFLGTKGIIKDIFDEFKAVSPEEKRTLGKVLN' A
#
# COMPACT_ATOMS: atom_id res chain seq x y z
N MET A 1 -4.22 12.33 -3.80
CA MET A 1 -3.98 12.45 -2.35
C MET A 1 -3.58 11.08 -1.81
N LEU A 2 -2.91 10.99 -0.65
CA LEU A 2 -2.46 9.70 -0.09
C LEU A 2 -3.62 8.69 0.08
N GLN A 3 -4.83 9.19 0.35
CA GLN A 3 -6.05 8.38 0.40
C GLN A 3 -6.39 7.69 -0.94
N ASP A 4 -6.17 8.37 -2.06
CA ASP A 4 -6.46 7.83 -3.40
C ASP A 4 -5.46 6.71 -3.73
N GLN A 5 -4.18 6.89 -3.37
CA GLN A 5 -3.16 5.86 -3.51
C GLN A 5 -3.52 4.61 -2.70
N ILE A 6 -3.88 4.77 -1.42
CA ILE A 6 -4.31 3.64 -0.57
C ILE A 6 -5.50 2.90 -1.18
N THR A 7 -6.49 3.64 -1.70
CA THR A 7 -7.69 3.07 -2.32
C THR A 7 -7.34 2.30 -3.59
N GLN A 8 -6.51 2.88 -4.46
CA GLN A 8 -6.05 2.25 -5.70
C GLN A 8 -5.27 0.95 -5.43
N TYR A 9 -4.31 1.00 -4.52
CA TYR A 9 -3.48 -0.17 -4.19
C TYR A 9 -4.27 -1.27 -3.48
N THR A 10 -5.23 -0.90 -2.62
CA THR A 10 -6.16 -1.87 -2.01
C THR A 10 -6.98 -2.59 -3.08
N ALA A 11 -7.51 -1.85 -4.06
CA ALA A 11 -8.25 -2.43 -5.17
C ALA A 11 -7.35 -3.37 -6.00
N GLU A 12 -6.11 -2.96 -6.29
CA GLU A 12 -5.15 -3.78 -7.01
C GLU A 12 -4.86 -5.09 -6.27
N ILE A 13 -4.57 -5.02 -4.96
CA ILE A 13 -4.32 -6.19 -4.11
C ILE A 13 -5.53 -7.14 -4.10
N ASN A 14 -6.74 -6.60 -3.92
CA ASN A 14 -7.95 -7.42 -3.88
C ASN A 14 -8.30 -8.05 -5.25
N SER A 15 -7.83 -7.45 -6.34
CA SER A 15 -8.02 -7.98 -7.70
C SER A 15 -6.91 -8.92 -8.15
N PHE A 16 -5.81 -9.01 -7.41
CA PHE A 16 -4.66 -9.81 -7.81
C PHE A 16 -4.92 -11.29 -7.55
N GLU A 17 -4.93 -12.06 -8.62
CA GLU A 17 -4.98 -13.51 -8.60
C GLU A 17 -3.89 -14.07 -9.51
N THR A 18 -3.17 -15.09 -9.05
CA THR A 18 -2.21 -15.83 -9.87
C THR A 18 -2.08 -17.26 -9.37
N THR A 19 -1.72 -18.17 -10.27
CA THR A 19 -1.30 -19.55 -9.96
C THR A 19 0.21 -19.74 -10.10
N SER A 20 0.94 -18.69 -10.50
CA SER A 20 2.38 -18.72 -10.70
C SER A 20 3.12 -18.24 -9.45
N ALA A 21 4.00 -19.10 -8.92
CA ALA A 21 4.85 -18.74 -7.79
C ALA A 21 5.77 -17.54 -8.10
N ASP A 22 6.25 -17.44 -9.35
CA ASP A 22 7.12 -16.35 -9.79
C ASP A 22 6.37 -15.00 -9.84
N GLU A 23 5.10 -15.02 -10.27
CA GLU A 23 4.26 -13.82 -10.28
C GLU A 23 3.88 -13.40 -8.86
N LEU A 24 3.57 -14.37 -7.99
CA LEU A 24 3.30 -14.11 -6.59
C LEU A 24 4.50 -13.46 -5.89
N GLU A 25 5.72 -13.94 -6.13
CA GLU A 25 6.92 -13.37 -5.51
C GLU A 25 7.23 -11.97 -6.05
N LYS A 26 7.06 -11.73 -7.36
CA LYS A 26 7.17 -10.37 -7.93
C LYS A 26 6.17 -9.41 -7.31
N PHE A 27 4.92 -9.86 -7.15
CA PHE A 27 3.86 -9.07 -6.50
C PHE A 27 4.22 -8.78 -5.03
N ARG A 28 4.67 -9.80 -4.29
CA ARG A 28 5.12 -9.65 -2.89
C ARG A 28 6.27 -8.66 -2.77
N ILE A 29 7.28 -8.72 -3.64
CA ILE A 29 8.41 -7.78 -3.62
C ILE A 29 7.93 -6.36 -3.92
N ARG A 30 7.04 -6.18 -4.91
CA ARG A 30 6.51 -4.86 -5.28
C ARG A 30 5.75 -4.21 -4.13
N PHE A 31 4.93 -4.95 -3.40
CA PHE A 31 4.10 -4.38 -2.32
C PHE A 31 4.81 -4.39 -0.97
N LEU A 32 5.39 -5.52 -0.58
CA LEU A 32 5.94 -5.77 0.76
C LEU A 32 7.48 -5.75 0.81
N GLY A 33 8.15 -5.52 -0.32
CA GLY A 33 9.60 -5.39 -0.34
C GLY A 33 10.11 -4.21 0.48
N THR A 34 11.40 -4.21 0.81
CA THR A 34 12.06 -3.15 1.59
C THR A 34 12.11 -1.80 0.87
N LYS A 35 11.76 -1.77 -0.42
CA LYS A 35 11.53 -0.59 -1.27
C LYS A 35 10.16 -0.71 -1.98
N GLY A 36 9.22 -1.41 -1.35
CA GLY A 36 7.90 -1.68 -1.88
C GLY A 36 6.90 -0.58 -1.52
N ILE A 37 5.78 -0.60 -2.24
CA ILE A 37 4.74 0.43 -2.18
C ILE A 37 4.23 0.67 -0.75
N ILE A 38 4.05 -0.40 0.04
CA ILE A 38 3.52 -0.25 1.42
C ILE A 38 4.49 0.56 2.29
N LYS A 39 5.81 0.37 2.12
CA LYS A 39 6.79 1.15 2.86
C LYS A 39 6.73 2.62 2.49
N ASP A 40 6.64 2.92 1.19
CA ASP A 40 6.56 4.29 0.69
C ASP A 40 5.30 4.99 1.22
N ILE A 41 4.14 4.30 1.22
CA ILE A 41 2.89 4.79 1.82
C ILE A 41 3.07 5.12 3.31
N PHE A 42 3.76 4.26 4.08
CA PHE A 42 4.02 4.53 5.50
C PHE A 42 4.94 5.73 5.70
N ASP A 43 5.91 5.95 4.82
CA ASP A 43 6.81 7.10 4.90
C ASP A 43 6.08 8.40 4.50
N GLU A 44 5.24 8.37 3.47
CA GLU A 44 4.34 9.47 3.12
C GLU A 44 3.33 9.77 4.25
N PHE A 45 2.76 8.73 4.87
CA PHE A 45 1.87 8.88 6.02
C PHE A 45 2.53 9.58 7.22
N LYS A 46 3.83 9.41 7.42
CA LYS A 46 4.54 10.15 8.48
C LYS A 46 4.61 11.65 8.19
N ALA A 47 4.57 12.04 6.92
CA ALA A 47 4.70 13.43 6.47
C ALA A 47 3.35 14.20 6.40
N VAL A 48 2.20 13.51 6.44
CA VAL A 48 0.89 14.18 6.38
C VAL A 48 0.54 14.91 7.68
N SER A 49 -0.43 15.82 7.61
CA SER A 49 -0.88 16.64 8.75
C SER A 49 -1.50 15.79 9.88
N PRO A 50 -1.58 16.31 11.12
CA PRO A 50 -2.23 15.60 12.24
C PRO A 50 -3.69 15.23 11.99
N GLU A 51 -4.41 16.03 11.20
CA GLU A 51 -5.80 15.76 10.80
C GLU A 51 -5.87 14.58 9.83
N GLU A 52 -5.04 14.60 8.79
CA GLU A 52 -4.93 13.49 7.83
C GLU A 52 -4.48 12.19 8.50
N LYS A 53 -3.56 12.26 9.47
CA LYS A 53 -3.12 11.08 10.24
C LYS A 53 -4.27 10.40 10.98
N ARG A 54 -5.21 11.17 11.53
CA ARG A 54 -6.40 10.61 12.22
C ARG A 54 -7.31 9.84 11.26
N THR A 55 -7.51 10.36 10.05
CA THR A 55 -8.38 9.75 9.05
C THR A 55 -7.69 8.55 8.37
N LEU A 56 -6.47 8.75 7.87
CA LEU A 56 -5.72 7.73 7.12
C LEU A 56 -5.21 6.60 8.01
N GLY A 57 -4.87 6.87 9.27
CA GLY A 57 -4.41 5.84 10.21
C GLY A 57 -5.47 4.77 10.52
N LYS A 58 -6.76 5.07 10.35
CA LYS A 58 -7.84 4.08 10.44
C LYS A 58 -7.98 3.24 9.18
N VAL A 59 -7.60 3.78 8.03
CA VAL A 59 -7.69 3.10 6.73
C VAL A 59 -6.47 2.18 6.52
N LEU A 60 -5.31 2.56 7.10
CA LEU A 60 -4.06 1.80 7.00
C LEU A 60 -3.93 0.61 7.96
N ASN A 61 -4.63 0.62 9.11
CA ASN A 61 -4.62 -0.49 10.10
C ASN A 61 -5.73 -1.50 9.82
#